data_AF-A0A6I4TUT2-F1
#
_entry.id   AF-A0A6I4TUT2-F1
#
_cell.length_a   1.000
_cell.length_b   1.000
_cell.length_c   1.000
_cell.angle_alpha   90.00
_cell.angle_beta   90.00
_cell.angle_gamma   90.00
#
_symmetry.space_group_name_H-M   'P 1'
#
loop_
_entity.id
_entity.type
_entity.pdbx_description
1 polymer ?
#
loop_
_entity_poly.entity_id
_entity_poly.type
_entity_poly.pdbx_seq_one_letter_code
_entity_poly.pdbx_strand_id
1 'polypeptide(L)' 'MTRRTSLTKFAGAMRDPDPAKALEATRAAYEASGGEVVLINKSWLPGWSDQALLDGLAKKALKVKRGK' A
#
# COMPACT_ATOMS: atom_id res chain seq x y z
N MET A 1 -35.62 11.12 -10.93
CA MET A 1 -35.58 9.72 -11.42
C MET A 1 -34.13 9.28 -11.50
N THR A 2 -33.58 8.69 -10.44
CA THR A 2 -32.14 8.38 -10.34
C THR A 2 -31.84 7.08 -11.09
N ARG A 3 -31.24 7.16 -12.29
CA ARG A 3 -30.82 5.98 -13.08
C ARG A 3 -29.67 5.26 -12.38
N ARG A 4 -29.98 4.14 -11.70
CA ARG A 4 -28.98 3.16 -11.25
C ARG A 4 -28.49 2.39 -12.47
N THR A 5 -27.26 2.67 -12.90
CA THR A 5 -26.62 1.95 -14.01
C THR A 5 -25.81 0.78 -13.47
N SER A 6 -25.51 -0.22 -14.30
CA SER A 6 -24.65 -1.38 -13.95
C SER A 6 -23.26 -0.97 -13.43
N LEU A 7 -22.81 0.25 -13.76
CA LEU A 7 -21.57 0.85 -13.29
C LEU A 7 -21.67 1.45 -11.88
N THR A 8 -22.87 1.65 -11.32
CA THR A 8 -23.04 2.17 -9.95
C THR A 8 -22.40 1.26 -8.90
N LYS A 9 -22.30 -0.06 -9.16
CA LYS A 9 -21.62 -1.02 -8.28
C LYS A 9 -20.10 -0.81 -8.20
N PHE A 10 -19.49 -0.23 -9.23
CA PHE A 10 -18.06 0.03 -9.32
C PHE A 10 -17.69 1.49 -9.05
N ALA A 11 -18.68 2.35 -8.81
CA ALA A 11 -18.45 3.78 -8.54
C ALA A 11 -17.55 4.01 -7.31
N GLY A 12 -17.58 3.10 -6.32
CA GLY A 12 -16.67 3.16 -5.17
C GLY A 12 -15.20 2.85 -5.51
N ALA A 13 -14.94 2.11 -6.60
CA ALA A 13 -13.59 1.76 -7.07
C ALA A 13 -12.99 2.84 -8.00
N MET A 14 -13.79 3.81 -8.45
CA MET A 14 -13.34 4.99 -9.20
C MET A 14 -12.95 6.16 -8.29
N ARG A 15 -12.95 5.95 -6.97
CA ARG A 15 -12.53 6.97 -6.00
C ARG A 15 -11.01 7.04 -6.03
N ASP A 16 -10.47 8.24 -6.26
CA ASP A 16 -9.02 8.46 -6.18
C ASP A 16 -8.46 7.87 -4.89
N PRO A 17 -7.34 7.13 -4.95
CA PRO A 17 -6.75 6.52 -3.78
C PRO A 17 -6.37 7.62 -2.79
N ASP A 18 -7.06 7.64 -1.64
CA ASP A 18 -6.79 8.57 -0.55
C ASP A 18 -5.56 8.06 0.23
N PRO A 19 -4.39 8.70 0.10
CA PRO A 19 -3.16 8.21 0.71
C PRO A 19 -3.21 8.24 2.24
N ALA A 20 -4.03 9.12 2.83
CA ALA A 20 -4.17 9.19 4.28
C ALA A 20 -4.95 7.97 4.81
N LYS A 21 -6.05 7.61 4.14
CA LYS A 21 -6.82 6.40 4.49
C LYS A 21 -6.04 5.11 4.25
N ALA A 22 -5.20 5.08 3.21
CA ALA A 22 -4.33 3.94 2.96
C ALA A 22 -3.32 3.75 4.11
N LEU A 23 -2.77 4.84 4.65
CA LEU A 23 -1.88 4.78 5.80
C LEU A 23 -2.61 4.29 7.06
N GLU A 24 -3.80 4.80 7.34
CA GLU A 24 -4.62 4.36 8.48
C GLU A 24 -4.99 2.87 8.40
N ALA A 25 -5.45 2.41 7.23
CA ALA A 25 -5.79 1.00 7.02
C ALA A 25 -4.57 0.09 7.17
N THR A 26 -3.41 0.56 6.71
CA THR A 26 -2.14 -0.19 6.84
C THR A 26 -1.71 -0.31 8.30
N ARG A 27 -1.84 0.78 9.08
CA ARG A 27 -1.56 0.76 10.51
C ARG A 27 -2.47 -0.22 11.26
N ALA A 28 -3.77 -0.19 10.98
CA ALA A 28 -4.73 -1.11 11.57
C ALA A 28 -4.41 -2.58 11.23
N ALA A 29 -4.02 -2.86 9.99
CA ALA A 29 -3.61 -4.21 9.57
C ALA A 29 -2.33 -4.68 10.27
N TYR A 30 -1.35 -3.79 10.44
CA TYR A 30 -0.12 -4.10 11.18
C TYR A 30 -0.40 -4.47 12.64
N GLU A 31 -1.20 -3.65 13.33
CA GLU A 31 -1.60 -3.89 14.72
C GLU A 31 -2.39 -5.20 14.86
N ALA A 32 -3.33 -5.48 13.94
CA ALA A 32 -4.11 -6.72 13.94
C ALA A 32 -3.26 -7.97 13.66
N SER A 33 -2.19 -7.85 12.88
CA SER A 33 -1.28 -8.95 12.57
C SER A 33 -0.24 -9.24 13.67
N GLY A 34 -0.24 -8.47 14.78
CA GLY A 34 0.82 -8.56 15.78
C GLY A 34 2.21 -8.23 15.23
N GLY A 35 2.28 -7.47 14.13
CA GLY A 35 3.53 -7.13 13.44
C GLY A 35 4.04 -8.19 12.46
N GLU A 36 3.28 -9.25 12.18
CA GLU A 36 3.67 -10.29 11.21
C GLU A 36 3.56 -9.80 9.75
N VAL A 37 2.59 -8.93 9.47
CA VAL A 37 2.35 -8.40 8.12
C VAL A 37 2.71 -6.92 8.08
N VAL A 38 3.72 -6.59 7.27
CA VAL A 38 4.24 -5.22 7.12
C VAL A 38 4.04 -4.77 5.68
N LEU A 39 3.15 -3.79 5.49
CA LEU A 39 2.99 -3.10 4.22
C LEU A 39 3.56 -1.69 4.37
N ILE A 40 4.59 -1.35 3.60
CA ILE A 40 5.20 -0.02 3.65
C ILE A 40 5.28 0.52 2.23
N ASN A 41 4.62 1.65 1.98
CA ASN A 41 4.88 2.41 0.78
C ASN A 41 6.21 3.18 0.96
N LYS A 42 7.10 3.05 -0.02
CA LYS A 42 8.40 3.73 -0.02
C LYS A 42 8.24 5.26 0.09
N SER A 43 7.20 5.85 -0.49
CA SER A 43 6.98 7.30 -0.43
C SER A 43 6.60 7.83 0.95
N TRP A 44 6.23 6.95 1.89
CA TRP A 44 5.94 7.33 3.28
C TRP A 44 7.21 7.49 4.12
N LEU A 45 8.35 7.00 3.64
CA LEU A 45 9.63 7.09 4.33
C LEU A 45 10.35 8.39 3.91
N PRO A 46 10.57 9.35 4.82
CA PRO A 46 11.17 10.64 4.47
C PRO A 46 12.68 10.54 4.20
N GLY A 47 13.36 9.56 4.80
CA GLY A 47 14.80 9.36 4.68
C GLY A 47 15.19 8.50 3.49
N TRP A 48 16.20 8.94 2.73
CA TRP A 48 16.75 8.16 1.62
C TRP A 48 17.34 6.81 2.08
N SER A 49 17.96 6.78 3.26
CA SER A 49 18.49 5.56 3.89
C SER A 49 17.41 4.50 4.13
N ASP A 50 16.27 4.92 4.69
CA ASP A 50 15.17 4.03 5.05
C ASP A 50 14.50 3.47 3.80
N GLN A 51 14.36 4.32 2.79
CA GLN A 51 13.89 3.93 1.46
C GLN A 51 14.80 2.88 0.80
N ALA A 52 16.12 3.00 0.93
CA ALA A 52 17.09 2.04 0.40
C ALA A 52 17.07 0.72 1.19
N LEU A 53 16.92 0.79 2.51
CA LEU A 53 16.80 -0.38 3.38
C LEU A 53 15.54 -1.19 3.05
N LEU A 54 14.39 -0.51 2.91
CA LEU A 54 13.12 -1.14 2.53
C LEU A 54 13.25 -1.88 1.19
N ASP A 55 13.82 -1.21 0.18
CA ASP A 55 14.05 -1.79 -1.13
C ASP A 55 14.98 -3.02 -1.06
N GLY A 56 16.03 -2.95 -0.23
CA GLY A 56 16.92 -4.08 0.02
C GLY A 56 16.23 -5.27 0.70
N LEU A 57 15.39 -5.00 1.72
CA LEU A 57 14.61 -6.04 2.41
C LEU A 57 13.58 -6.67 1.47
N ALA A 58 12.84 -5.86 0.71
CA ALA A 58 11.88 -6.33 -0.27
C ALA A 58 12.53 -7.23 -1.33
N LYS A 59 13.69 -6.81 -1.88
CA LYS A 59 14.44 -7.62 -2.85
C LYS A 59 14.87 -8.98 -2.30
N LYS A 60 15.34 -9.01 -1.04
CA LYS A 60 15.73 -10.26 -0.37
C LYS A 60 14.52 -11.17 -0.15
N ALA A 61 13.44 -10.63 0.40
CA ALA A 61 12.22 -11.39 0.70
C ALA A 61 11.55 -11.93 -0.57
N LEU A 62 11.46 -11.11 -1.61
CA LEU A 62 10.83 -11.45 -2.89
C LEU A 62 11.78 -12.17 -3.86
N LYS A 63 13.04 -12.40 -3.48
CA LYS A 63 14.09 -13.04 -4.31
C LYS A 63 14.27 -12.37 -5.67
N VAL A 64 14.02 -11.06 -5.77
CA VAL A 64 14.17 -10.30 -7.01
C VAL A 64 15.65 -10.05 -7.25
N LYS A 65 16.20 -10.66 -8.31
CA LYS A 65 17.57 -10.35 -8.76
C LYS A 65 17.57 -8.96 -9.39
N ARG A 66 18.55 -8.14 -8.99
CA ARG A 66 18.76 -6.80 -9.53
C ARG A 66 18.90 -6.91 -11.06
N GLY A 67 17.86 -6.48 -11.79
CA GLY A 67 17.91 -6.34 -13.24
C GLY A 67 19.05 -5.39 -13.59
N LYS A 68 19.90 -5.84 -14.51
CA LYS A 68 21.07 -5.10 -15.00
C LYS A 68 20.64 -3.90 -15.82
#